data_AF-A0A835VDF9-F1
#
_entry.id   AF-A0A835VDF9-F1
#
_cell.length_a   1.000
_cell.length_b   1.000
_cell.length_c   1.000
_cell.angle_alpha   90.00
_cell.angle_beta   90.00
_cell.angle_gamma   90.00
#
_symmetry.space_group_name_H-M   'P 1'
#
loop_
_entity.id
_entity.type
_entity.pdbx_description
1 polymer ?
#
loop_
_entity_poly.entity_id
_entity_poly.type
_entity_poly.pdbx_seq_one_letter_code
_entity_poly.pdbx_strand_id
1 'polypeptide(L)'
;MATFPTTAGHLYGIRRRHVGYHLRSPHIRPVVRRPPVAAGVLGIIGEASTRLLDAVVSSNFKFTGQPWLPSQSNFMPVEENGDAELIGGIEGEISQDFPEGVYIRNGPNPLVGALQSASSVLGLSSETWLEGEGMLHSITFSKSGGGSGGGCGGNGWTVSYRNRFVESETLRIERGRRSPAFLPVIEGDAPAVVAAYLLNQARNRPSLILLNLRFGKAIKDLSNTNVFELSGRAFSITENHLPHEIDLSSLETLGTWDLNGAWNRSFMAHPRKAPGGELVFVGADAMKPFLVLGVISADGKELKHKVDLKLERGIICHDIGVTKRYNIILDMPLTFDLIRLVKGGPLIKFEKESHARIGVMPRYGDADSIKWFEVEPFCSLHIVNCYEDGDEVVIRAGRSRGSIIPGPEFKRNRYQWFSNGFKIQLTDESYDDNSNEGLFVTRIHEWTLNMKTSNVKQRYLTGSDLSVEMPMINDLYGGLCNRYAYAQLVDSEASSICALPKFGSLVKFYFNEEKENKMKLENTCCKYIEMERHQLGANNFCSGATFVPKQGDVKEDDGWVITFVHDEDTNTSQVHIIDAKNFEGDPIAKITLPRRVPYGFHGTFIPRLRTP
;
A
#
# COMPACT_ATOMS: atom_id res chain seq x y z
N MET A 1 48.55 -13.49 12.92
CA MET A 1 49.80 -13.56 13.71
C MET A 1 50.62 -12.30 13.46
N ALA A 2 51.08 -11.66 14.54
CA ALA A 2 52.10 -10.60 14.71
C ALA A 2 52.09 -9.37 13.75
N THR A 3 51.70 -8.14 14.13
CA THR A 3 52.26 -7.14 15.09
C THR A 3 53.51 -6.37 14.62
N PHE A 4 53.34 -5.05 14.38
CA PHE A 4 54.09 -3.85 14.89
C PHE A 4 55.63 -3.75 14.69
N PRO A 5 56.27 -2.54 14.63
CA PRO A 5 56.03 -1.45 15.60
C PRO A 5 56.13 0.02 15.15
N THR A 6 55.64 0.83 16.09
CA THR A 6 55.73 2.27 16.32
C THR A 6 57.13 2.75 16.72
N THR A 7 57.40 4.05 16.61
CA THR A 7 58.04 4.83 17.69
C THR A 7 57.85 6.35 17.50
N ALA A 8 57.49 7.00 18.61
CA ALA A 8 57.40 8.44 18.81
C ALA A 8 58.66 8.95 19.53
N GLY A 9 58.94 10.27 19.46
CA GLY A 9 60.01 10.92 20.22
C GLY A 9 59.75 12.42 20.41
N HIS A 10 59.85 12.87 21.66
CA HIS A 10 59.33 14.11 22.25
C HIS A 10 60.40 15.21 22.46
N LEU A 11 59.92 16.47 22.51
CA LEU A 11 60.31 17.62 23.39
C LEU A 11 61.73 18.24 23.32
N TYR A 12 61.78 19.59 23.19
CA TYR A 12 62.33 20.51 24.21
C TYR A 12 61.96 21.98 23.88
N GLY A 13 61.56 22.74 24.90
CA GLY A 13 61.31 24.18 24.82
C GLY A 13 62.30 25.00 25.64
N ILE A 14 62.59 26.24 25.21
CA ILE A 14 63.20 27.29 26.03
C ILE A 14 62.55 28.64 25.67
N ARG A 15 62.05 29.35 26.68
CA ARG A 15 61.55 30.74 26.64
C ARG A 15 62.67 31.73 27.01
N ARG A 16 62.67 32.95 26.43
CA ARG A 16 62.91 34.20 27.17
C ARG A 16 62.40 35.48 26.44
N ARG A 17 61.35 36.04 27.05
CA ARG A 17 60.94 37.44 27.36
C ARG A 17 60.87 38.58 26.31
N HIS A 18 59.72 39.25 26.42
CA HIS A 18 59.18 40.50 25.88
C HIS A 18 60.06 41.75 25.85
N VAL A 19 59.81 42.58 24.82
CA VAL A 19 59.48 44.02 24.93
C VAL A 19 58.40 44.33 23.87
N GLY A 20 57.31 45.01 24.24
CA GLY A 20 56.24 45.40 23.34
C GLY A 20 56.32 46.87 22.93
N TYR A 21 55.86 47.21 21.73
CA TYR A 21 55.38 48.54 21.34
C TYR A 21 54.32 48.42 20.23
N HIS A 22 53.26 49.22 20.36
CA HIS A 22 52.10 49.36 19.48
C HIS A 22 52.43 49.74 18.03
N LEU A 23 51.79 49.11 17.05
CA LEU A 23 51.54 49.69 15.73
C LEU A 23 50.13 49.34 15.20
N ARG A 24 49.54 50.32 14.54
CA ARG A 24 48.12 50.47 14.17
C ARG A 24 47.65 49.49 13.10
N SER A 25 46.37 49.13 13.19
CA SER A 25 45.59 48.36 12.19
C SER A 25 45.43 49.11 10.86
N PRO A 26 45.59 48.46 9.69
CA PRO A 26 45.07 48.96 8.42
C PRO A 26 43.65 48.45 8.17
N HIS A 27 42.77 49.37 7.77
CA HIS A 27 41.36 49.13 7.42
C HIS A 27 41.17 48.05 6.35
N ILE A 28 40.49 46.95 6.72
CA ILE A 28 39.88 45.99 5.80
C ILE A 28 38.51 46.56 5.39
N ARG A 29 38.32 46.88 4.11
CA ARG A 29 37.00 47.20 3.55
C ARG A 29 36.13 45.94 3.58
N PRO A 30 34.85 46.01 3.98
CA PRO A 30 33.97 44.86 3.91
C PRO A 30 33.66 44.54 2.44
N VAL A 31 34.02 43.33 2.01
CA VAL A 31 33.52 42.76 0.75
C VAL A 31 32.05 42.44 0.97
N VAL A 32 31.17 43.33 0.52
CA VAL A 32 29.75 43.04 0.39
C VAL A 32 29.61 41.97 -0.69
N ARG A 33 29.43 40.70 -0.28
CA ARG A 33 28.94 39.65 -1.18
C ARG A 33 27.52 40.03 -1.58
N ARG A 34 27.37 40.63 -2.77
CA ARG A 34 26.06 40.70 -3.43
C ARG A 34 25.60 39.26 -3.70
N PRO A 35 24.35 38.88 -3.39
CA PRO A 35 23.82 37.60 -3.84
C PRO A 35 23.91 37.55 -5.38
N PRO A 36 24.13 36.38 -5.99
CA PRO A 36 24.23 36.29 -7.43
C PRO A 36 22.89 36.69 -8.04
N VAL A 37 22.86 37.83 -8.73
CA VAL A 37 21.68 38.39 -9.43
C VAL A 37 21.02 37.35 -10.34
N ALA A 38 21.80 36.41 -10.89
CA ALA A 38 21.33 35.29 -11.71
C ALA A 38 20.36 34.36 -10.97
N ALA A 39 20.57 34.06 -9.67
CA ALA A 39 19.67 33.18 -8.91
C ALA A 39 18.30 33.84 -8.66
N GLY A 40 18.30 35.17 -8.41
CA GLY A 40 17.07 35.95 -8.25
C GLY A 40 16.27 36.09 -9.55
N VAL A 41 16.94 36.33 -10.68
CA VAL A 41 16.30 36.42 -12.00
C VAL A 41 15.72 35.07 -12.43
N LEU A 42 16.43 33.96 -12.19
CA LEU A 42 15.94 32.61 -12.49
C LEU A 42 14.72 32.23 -11.64
N GLY A 43 14.70 32.62 -10.36
CA GLY A 43 13.54 32.43 -9.48
C GLY A 43 12.30 33.18 -9.98
N ILE A 44 12.46 34.44 -10.42
CA ILE A 44 11.36 35.26 -10.97
C ILE A 44 10.80 34.65 -12.25
N ILE A 45 11.65 34.14 -13.14
CA ILE A 45 11.20 33.53 -14.39
C ILE A 45 10.44 32.22 -14.12
N GLY A 46 10.94 31.38 -13.21
CA GLY A 46 10.23 30.16 -12.78
C GLY A 46 8.84 30.47 -12.24
N GLU A 47 8.71 31.48 -11.37
CA GLU A 47 7.42 31.88 -10.80
C GLU A 47 6.44 32.43 -11.87
N ALA A 48 6.92 33.28 -12.78
CA ALA A 48 6.10 33.82 -13.87
C ALA A 48 5.55 32.72 -14.78
N SER A 49 6.39 31.74 -15.10
CA SER A 49 6.02 30.60 -15.90
C SER A 49 5.05 29.65 -15.18
N THR A 50 5.18 29.47 -13.86
CA THR A 50 4.18 28.74 -13.06
C THR A 50 2.81 29.41 -13.07
N ARG A 51 2.78 30.73 -12.91
CA ARG A 51 1.53 31.50 -13.02
C ARG A 51 0.92 31.39 -14.41
N LEU A 52 1.74 31.36 -15.47
CA LEU A 52 1.26 31.17 -16.84
C LEU A 52 0.63 29.79 -17.04
N LEU A 53 1.28 28.71 -16.58
CA LEU A 53 0.72 27.36 -16.70
C LEU A 53 -0.54 27.18 -15.85
N ASP A 54 -0.59 27.75 -14.64
CA ASP A 54 -1.81 27.77 -13.84
C ASP A 54 -2.93 28.55 -14.54
N ALA A 55 -2.63 29.69 -15.19
CA ALA A 55 -3.60 30.42 -15.99
C ALA A 55 -4.13 29.57 -17.16
N VAL A 56 -3.24 28.91 -17.90
CA VAL A 56 -3.61 27.98 -18.99
C VAL A 56 -4.54 26.88 -18.48
N VAL A 57 -4.23 26.27 -17.33
CA VAL A 57 -5.08 25.23 -16.76
C VAL A 57 -6.44 25.80 -16.35
N SER A 58 -6.45 26.91 -15.62
CA SER A 58 -7.68 27.54 -15.14
C SER A 58 -8.61 28.02 -16.27
N SER A 59 -8.07 28.42 -17.42
CA SER A 59 -8.88 28.89 -18.56
C SER A 59 -9.39 27.78 -19.47
N ASN A 60 -8.71 26.62 -19.49
CA ASN A 60 -8.99 25.55 -20.46
C ASN A 60 -9.55 24.27 -19.81
N PHE A 61 -9.41 24.09 -18.50
CA PHE A 61 -9.85 22.91 -17.78
C PHE A 61 -10.88 23.27 -16.72
N LYS A 62 -12.00 22.55 -16.73
CA LYS A 62 -13.04 22.67 -15.71
C LYS A 62 -13.01 21.44 -14.81
N PHE A 63 -12.68 21.66 -13.53
CA PHE A 63 -12.78 20.65 -12.49
C PHE A 63 -14.24 20.44 -12.07
N THR A 64 -14.61 19.18 -11.87
CA THR A 64 -15.92 18.76 -11.36
C THR A 64 -15.74 17.58 -10.41
N GLY A 65 -16.38 17.64 -9.25
CA GLY A 65 -16.46 16.49 -8.34
C GLY A 65 -17.27 15.35 -8.97
N GLN A 66 -16.77 14.13 -8.85
CA GLN A 66 -17.50 12.92 -9.22
C GLN A 66 -18.63 12.70 -8.22
N PRO A 67 -19.86 12.40 -8.67
CA PRO A 67 -20.98 12.20 -7.77
C PRO A 67 -20.83 10.90 -6.98
N TRP A 68 -21.15 10.95 -5.69
CA TRP A 68 -21.31 9.76 -4.86
C TRP A 68 -22.73 9.21 -5.01
N LEU A 69 -22.84 7.89 -5.18
CA LEU A 69 -24.13 7.21 -5.07
C LEU A 69 -24.54 7.12 -3.60
N PRO A 70 -25.84 7.04 -3.28
CA PRO A 70 -26.28 6.76 -1.90
C PRO A 70 -25.67 5.47 -1.34
N SER A 71 -25.50 4.45 -2.18
CA SER A 71 -24.85 3.19 -1.81
C SER A 71 -23.33 3.29 -1.62
N GLN A 72 -22.74 4.47 -1.85
CA GLN A 72 -21.31 4.77 -1.65
C GLN A 72 -21.07 5.75 -0.49
N SER A 73 -22.07 5.99 0.37
CA SER A 73 -22.01 6.96 1.47
C SER A 73 -20.76 6.81 2.34
N ASN A 74 -20.35 5.59 2.67
CA ASN A 74 -19.17 5.39 3.51
C ASN A 74 -17.82 5.50 2.77
N PHE A 75 -17.79 5.64 1.44
CA PHE A 75 -16.57 6.02 0.70
C PHE A 75 -16.30 7.53 0.73
N MET A 76 -17.29 8.33 1.13
CA MET A 76 -17.13 9.78 1.24
C MET A 76 -16.05 10.13 2.27
N PRO A 77 -15.30 11.23 2.07
CA PRO A 77 -14.25 11.63 2.99
C PRO A 77 -14.80 12.04 4.36
N VAL A 78 -13.92 12.04 5.35
CA VAL A 78 -14.14 12.61 6.68
C VAL A 78 -13.12 13.69 6.98
N GLU A 79 -13.46 14.52 7.96
CA GLU A 79 -12.55 15.52 8.50
C GLU A 79 -11.48 14.88 9.37
N GLU A 80 -10.30 15.51 9.39
CA GLU A 80 -9.23 15.20 10.33
C GLU A 80 -9.66 15.56 11.75
N ASN A 81 -9.31 14.71 12.72
CA ASN A 81 -9.48 15.02 14.14
C ASN A 81 -8.19 15.65 14.69
N GLY A 82 -8.35 16.48 15.73
CA GLY A 82 -7.20 17.10 16.40
C GLY A 82 -6.58 16.12 17.40
N ASP A 83 -7.06 16.18 18.63
CA ASP A 83 -6.56 15.34 19.71
C ASP A 83 -7.13 13.91 19.66
N ALA A 84 -6.42 12.98 20.30
CA ALA A 84 -6.89 11.61 20.45
C ALA A 84 -8.16 11.59 21.31
N GLU A 85 -9.18 10.87 20.85
CA GLU A 85 -10.47 10.75 21.53
C GLU A 85 -10.50 9.45 22.32
N LEU A 86 -10.71 9.52 23.64
CA LEU A 86 -10.86 8.33 24.50
C LEU A 86 -12.17 7.60 24.20
N ILE A 87 -12.10 6.28 24.09
CA ILE A 87 -13.26 5.44 23.76
C ILE A 87 -13.84 4.81 25.02
N GLY A 88 -15.10 5.13 25.32
CA GLY A 88 -15.86 4.51 26.41
C GLY A 88 -16.78 3.36 25.98
N GLY A 89 -17.14 3.27 24.70
CA GLY A 89 -18.06 2.26 24.17
C GLY A 89 -17.33 0.97 23.78
N ILE A 90 -17.18 0.05 24.72
CA ILE A 90 -16.62 -1.29 24.47
C ILE A 90 -17.65 -2.33 24.91
N GLU A 91 -18.16 -3.09 23.95
CA GLU A 91 -18.98 -4.28 24.19
C GLU A 91 -18.07 -5.51 24.20
N GLY A 92 -18.33 -6.47 25.10
CA GLY A 92 -17.45 -7.62 25.30
C GLY A 92 -16.22 -7.29 26.15
N GLU A 93 -15.16 -8.09 26.02
CA GLU A 93 -13.92 -7.96 26.79
C GLU A 93 -12.69 -8.09 25.88
N ILE A 94 -11.83 -7.05 25.93
CA ILE A 94 -10.49 -7.13 25.33
C ILE A 94 -9.66 -8.06 26.22
N SER A 95 -9.21 -9.19 25.64
CA SER A 95 -8.39 -10.17 26.35
C SER A 95 -7.17 -9.54 27.03
N GLN A 96 -6.84 -9.98 28.24
CA GLN A 96 -5.63 -9.56 28.94
C GLN A 96 -4.33 -9.95 28.20
N ASP A 97 -4.42 -10.97 27.34
CA ASP A 97 -3.32 -11.41 26.48
C ASP A 97 -3.19 -10.61 25.19
N PHE A 98 -4.19 -9.76 24.87
CA PHE A 98 -4.10 -8.86 23.73
C PHE A 98 -2.90 -7.91 23.93
N PRO A 99 -2.07 -7.68 22.91
CA PRO A 99 -0.89 -6.83 23.06
C PRO A 99 -1.27 -5.34 23.15
N GLU A 100 -0.50 -4.57 23.92
CA GLU A 100 -0.49 -3.11 23.80
C GLU A 100 0.12 -2.71 22.46
N GLY A 101 -0.39 -1.64 21.84
CA GLY A 101 0.06 -1.23 20.52
C GLY A 101 -0.93 -0.32 19.81
N VAL A 102 -0.69 -0.13 18.51
CA VAL A 102 -1.52 0.70 17.63
C VAL A 102 -2.03 -0.15 16.48
N TYR A 103 -3.34 -0.27 16.36
CA TYR A 103 -3.98 -0.72 15.13
C TYR A 103 -4.17 0.48 14.22
N ILE A 104 -3.57 0.47 13.03
CA ILE A 104 -3.60 1.60 12.09
C ILE A 104 -3.98 1.13 10.69
N ARG A 105 -4.80 1.90 10.00
CA ARG A 105 -5.27 1.62 8.64
C ARG A 105 -5.14 2.87 7.77
N ASN A 106 -4.77 2.68 6.50
CA ASN A 106 -4.71 3.74 5.50
C ASN A 106 -5.85 3.65 4.48
N GLY A 107 -6.22 4.78 3.88
CA GLY A 107 -7.20 4.81 2.80
C GLY A 107 -7.29 6.18 2.13
N PRO A 108 -7.97 6.24 0.98
CA PRO A 108 -8.18 7.48 0.25
C PRO A 108 -9.23 8.34 0.96
N ASN A 109 -8.96 9.64 1.07
CA ASN A 109 -9.86 10.61 1.67
C ASN A 109 -9.78 11.93 0.88
N PRO A 110 -10.48 12.05 -0.26
CA PRO A 110 -10.35 13.21 -1.15
C PRO A 110 -10.53 14.55 -0.43
N LEU A 111 -9.54 15.44 -0.54
CA LEU A 111 -9.47 16.71 0.19
C LEU A 111 -10.69 17.62 -0.07
N VAL A 112 -11.24 17.59 -1.29
CA VAL A 112 -12.31 18.48 -1.74
C VAL A 112 -13.68 17.80 -1.78
N GLY A 113 -13.91 16.83 -0.87
CA GLY A 113 -15.22 16.19 -0.67
C GLY A 113 -15.58 15.09 -1.69
N ALA A 114 -14.88 15.03 -2.82
CA ALA A 114 -15.08 14.03 -3.86
C ALA A 114 -13.82 13.86 -4.71
N LEU A 115 -13.73 12.70 -5.37
CA LEU A 115 -12.79 12.50 -6.47
C LEU A 115 -13.07 13.48 -7.60
N GLN A 116 -12.03 13.89 -8.31
CA GLN A 116 -12.11 14.96 -9.31
C GLN A 116 -12.13 14.41 -10.73
N SER A 117 -12.79 15.14 -11.62
CA SER A 117 -12.64 15.04 -13.07
C SER A 117 -12.30 16.41 -13.64
N ALA A 118 -11.54 16.44 -14.72
CA ALA A 118 -11.20 17.65 -15.46
C ALA A 118 -11.65 17.49 -16.91
N SER A 119 -12.47 18.43 -17.37
CA SER A 119 -12.95 18.48 -18.76
C SER A 119 -12.30 19.63 -19.52
N SER A 120 -11.97 19.39 -20.79
CA SER A 120 -11.39 20.39 -21.71
C SER A 120 -11.76 20.08 -23.16
N VAL A 121 -11.29 20.89 -24.11
CA VAL A 121 -11.39 20.60 -25.55
C VAL A 121 -10.65 19.33 -25.97
N LEU A 122 -9.73 18.83 -25.13
CA LEU A 122 -8.97 17.59 -25.35
C LEU A 122 -9.70 16.35 -24.83
N GLY A 123 -10.86 16.52 -24.18
CA GLY A 123 -11.65 15.46 -23.58
C GLY A 123 -11.73 15.54 -22.06
N LEU A 124 -12.12 14.43 -21.45
CA LEU A 124 -12.30 14.23 -20.02
C LEU A 124 -11.15 13.39 -19.44
N SER A 125 -10.60 13.81 -18.31
CA SER A 125 -9.72 12.99 -17.47
C SER A 125 -10.29 12.90 -16.05
N SER A 126 -10.23 11.74 -15.41
CA SER A 126 -10.88 11.47 -14.13
C SER A 126 -9.95 10.74 -13.17
N GLU A 127 -10.10 11.05 -11.88
CA GLU A 127 -9.50 10.27 -10.81
C GLU A 127 -10.21 8.89 -10.72
N THR A 128 -9.45 7.87 -10.35
CA THR A 128 -9.98 6.52 -10.08
C THR A 128 -10.41 6.39 -8.63
N TRP A 129 -11.14 5.33 -8.30
CA TRP A 129 -11.57 5.04 -6.93
C TRP A 129 -10.39 4.72 -5.97
N LEU A 130 -9.19 4.50 -6.51
CA LEU A 130 -7.95 4.30 -5.76
C LEU A 130 -7.27 5.61 -5.38
N GLU A 131 -7.65 6.72 -6.02
CA GLU A 131 -7.07 8.04 -5.78
C GLU A 131 -7.77 8.74 -4.61
N GLY A 132 -7.22 9.88 -4.20
CA GLY A 132 -7.59 10.58 -2.97
C GLY A 132 -6.45 10.58 -1.97
N GLU A 133 -6.31 11.67 -1.23
CA GLU A 133 -5.20 11.87 -0.31
C GLU A 133 -5.27 10.88 0.85
N GLY A 134 -4.12 10.36 1.28
CA GLY A 134 -4.06 9.35 2.33
C GLY A 134 -4.49 9.88 3.68
N MET A 135 -5.42 9.20 4.32
CA MET A 135 -5.80 9.44 5.71
C MET A 135 -5.62 8.16 6.53
N LEU A 136 -4.88 8.31 7.61
CA LEU A 136 -4.64 7.28 8.60
C LEU A 136 -5.76 7.30 9.63
N HIS A 137 -6.25 6.12 10.01
CA HIS A 137 -7.12 5.92 11.16
C HIS A 137 -6.43 4.97 12.12
N SER A 138 -6.29 5.35 13.39
CA SER A 138 -5.60 4.54 14.39
C SER A 138 -6.43 4.34 15.67
N ILE A 139 -6.29 3.17 16.27
CA ILE A 139 -6.70 2.86 17.63
C ILE A 139 -5.48 2.44 18.44
N THR A 140 -5.27 3.13 19.55
CA THR A 140 -4.20 2.81 20.51
C THR A 140 -4.77 2.02 21.67
N PHE A 141 -4.12 0.91 21.99
CA PHE A 141 -4.43 0.03 23.11
C PHE A 141 -3.34 0.15 24.17
N SER A 142 -3.71 0.52 25.39
CA SER A 142 -2.79 0.61 26.54
C SER A 142 -3.44 0.00 27.77
N LYS A 143 -2.65 -0.70 28.59
CA LYS A 143 -3.15 -1.25 29.84
C LYS A 143 -3.21 -0.16 30.90
N SER A 144 -4.37 -0.01 31.54
CA SER A 144 -4.58 0.91 32.66
C SER A 144 -3.72 0.43 33.84
N GLY A 145 -2.76 1.23 34.28
CA GLY A 145 -1.93 0.90 35.44
C GLY A 145 -2.80 0.61 36.67
N GLY A 146 -2.46 -0.42 37.45
CA GLY A 146 -3.23 -0.96 38.58
C GLY A 146 -3.37 -0.03 39.79
N GLY A 147 -3.87 1.18 39.60
CA GLY A 147 -4.34 2.08 40.63
C GLY A 147 -5.86 2.05 40.69
N SER A 148 -6.40 1.68 41.84
CA SER A 148 -7.83 1.74 42.16
C SER A 148 -8.40 3.15 41.95
N GLY A 149 -8.98 3.40 40.78
CA GLY A 149 -9.67 4.64 40.46
C GLY A 149 -10.26 4.52 39.05
N GLY A 150 -11.59 4.58 38.95
CA GLY A 150 -12.37 4.28 37.75
C GLY A 150 -11.81 4.92 36.47
N GLY A 151 -11.17 4.11 35.64
CA GLY A 151 -10.83 4.45 34.27
C GLY A 151 -12.01 4.12 33.36
N CYS A 152 -12.41 5.06 32.51
CA CYS A 152 -13.39 4.86 31.46
C CYS A 152 -12.77 3.97 30.37
N GLY A 153 -12.91 2.65 30.52
CA GLY A 153 -12.47 1.66 29.53
C GLY A 153 -12.54 0.25 30.11
N GLY A 154 -13.17 -0.68 29.39
CA GLY A 154 -13.42 -2.04 29.85
C GLY A 154 -12.18 -2.73 30.46
N ASN A 155 -12.39 -3.46 31.57
CA ASN A 155 -11.49 -4.44 32.18
C ASN A 155 -9.97 -4.11 32.17
N GLY A 156 -9.60 -2.87 32.48
CA GLY A 156 -8.19 -2.48 32.63
C GLY A 156 -7.50 -2.04 31.34
N TRP A 157 -8.27 -1.65 30.31
CA TRP A 157 -7.75 -1.06 29.08
C TRP A 157 -8.11 0.42 28.95
N THR A 158 -7.17 1.20 28.42
CA THR A 158 -7.39 2.55 27.89
C THR A 158 -7.28 2.46 26.37
N VAL A 159 -8.33 2.87 25.68
CA VAL A 159 -8.44 2.82 24.22
C VAL A 159 -8.70 4.23 23.69
N SER A 160 -7.94 4.66 22.67
CA SER A 160 -8.12 5.98 22.05
C SER A 160 -8.08 5.93 20.54
N TYR A 161 -8.88 6.77 19.89
CA TYR A 161 -8.97 6.89 18.44
C TYR A 161 -8.35 8.20 17.93
N ARG A 162 -7.68 8.13 16.77
CA ARG A 162 -7.21 9.30 16.01
C ARG A 162 -7.30 9.06 14.50
N ASN A 163 -7.54 10.12 13.72
CA ASN A 163 -7.29 10.12 12.28
C ASN A 163 -6.47 11.34 11.84
N ARG A 164 -5.63 11.17 10.81
CA ARG A 164 -4.81 12.27 10.29
C ARG A 164 -4.48 12.08 8.83
N PHE A 165 -4.47 13.17 8.06
CA PHE A 165 -3.92 13.14 6.72
C PHE A 165 -2.41 12.87 6.74
N VAL A 166 -1.93 12.15 5.73
CA VAL A 166 -0.50 12.04 5.46
C VAL A 166 -0.04 13.31 4.74
N GLU A 167 0.82 14.09 5.38
CA GLU A 167 1.25 15.40 4.89
C GLU A 167 2.27 15.30 3.76
N SER A 168 1.80 14.91 2.58
CA SER A 168 2.59 14.89 1.36
C SER A 168 2.82 16.29 0.78
N GLU A 169 3.85 16.44 -0.05
CA GLU A 169 4.13 17.71 -0.73
C GLU A 169 2.94 18.18 -1.58
N THR A 170 2.30 17.26 -2.31
CA THR A 170 1.17 17.59 -3.17
C THR A 170 -0.09 17.95 -2.40
N LEU A 171 -0.34 17.31 -1.24
CA LEU A 171 -1.44 17.70 -0.35
C LEU A 171 -1.25 19.14 0.16
N ARG A 172 -0.03 19.52 0.56
CA ARG A 172 0.27 20.88 1.03
C ARG A 172 0.02 21.93 -0.06
N ILE A 173 0.33 21.60 -1.32
CA ILE A 173 0.06 22.47 -2.48
C ILE A 173 -1.46 22.70 -2.64
N GLU A 174 -2.27 21.64 -2.63
CA GLU A 174 -3.73 21.77 -2.82
C GLU A 174 -4.43 22.46 -1.63
N ARG A 175 -4.00 22.18 -0.39
CA ARG A 175 -4.47 22.90 0.80
C ARG A 175 -4.18 24.39 0.74
N GLY A 176 -2.98 24.77 0.28
CA GLY A 176 -2.62 26.17 0.09
C GLY A 176 -3.48 26.89 -0.95
N ARG A 177 -3.96 26.16 -1.97
CA ARG A 177 -4.82 26.69 -3.04
C ARG A 177 -6.32 26.69 -2.69
N ARG A 178 -6.73 25.87 -1.72
CA ARG A 178 -8.14 25.62 -1.35
C ARG A 178 -8.99 25.14 -2.53
N SER A 179 -8.37 24.47 -3.50
CA SER A 179 -9.02 23.91 -4.69
C SER A 179 -8.19 22.76 -5.26
N PRO A 180 -8.79 21.88 -6.08
CA PRO A 180 -8.02 20.93 -6.88
C PRO A 180 -7.01 21.67 -7.74
N ALA A 181 -5.81 21.12 -7.86
CA ALA A 181 -4.72 21.72 -8.60
C ALA A 181 -4.17 20.75 -9.66
N PHE A 182 -4.04 19.48 -9.32
CA PHE A 182 -3.54 18.45 -10.22
C PHE A 182 -4.65 17.98 -11.17
N LEU A 183 -4.35 17.96 -12.47
CA LEU A 183 -5.23 17.33 -13.45
C LEU A 183 -5.16 15.81 -13.28
N PRO A 184 -6.27 15.06 -13.35
CA PRO A 184 -6.22 13.60 -13.25
C PRO A 184 -5.49 12.97 -14.45
N VAL A 185 -4.73 11.89 -14.21
CA VAL A 185 -3.79 11.32 -15.19
C VAL A 185 -3.94 9.81 -15.42
N ILE A 186 -4.86 9.15 -14.72
CA ILE A 186 -5.00 7.68 -14.79
C ILE A 186 -6.08 7.29 -15.81
N GLU A 187 -7.28 7.83 -15.68
CA GLU A 187 -8.43 7.51 -16.55
C GLU A 187 -8.86 8.70 -17.39
N GLY A 188 -9.33 8.44 -18.61
CA GLY A 188 -9.92 9.46 -19.47
C GLY A 188 -9.63 9.30 -20.95
N ASP A 189 -10.04 10.31 -21.71
CA ASP A 189 -9.64 10.53 -23.09
C ASP A 189 -8.11 10.64 -23.16
N ALA A 190 -7.48 9.84 -24.02
CA ALA A 190 -6.03 9.80 -24.13
C ALA A 190 -5.39 11.19 -24.37
N PRO A 191 -5.92 12.09 -25.24
CA PRO A 191 -5.38 13.44 -25.37
C PRO A 191 -5.48 14.28 -24.09
N ALA A 192 -6.57 14.15 -23.33
CA ALA A 192 -6.74 14.84 -22.04
C ALA A 192 -5.75 14.33 -21.01
N VAL A 193 -5.56 13.00 -20.91
CA VAL A 193 -4.60 12.37 -19.99
C VAL A 193 -3.15 12.73 -20.34
N VAL A 194 -2.78 12.73 -21.63
CA VAL A 194 -1.45 13.21 -22.07
C VAL A 194 -1.22 14.67 -21.68
N ALA A 195 -2.21 15.53 -21.93
CA ALA A 195 -2.10 16.94 -21.57
C ALA A 195 -1.99 17.13 -20.05
N ALA A 196 -2.79 16.41 -19.26
CA ALA A 196 -2.73 16.42 -17.81
C ALA A 196 -1.33 16.02 -17.31
N TYR A 197 -0.79 14.92 -17.83
CA TYR A 197 0.56 14.46 -17.51
C TYR A 197 1.61 15.54 -17.77
N LEU A 198 1.61 16.14 -18.97
CA LEU A 198 2.58 17.19 -19.35
C LEU A 198 2.44 18.46 -18.52
N LEU A 199 1.21 18.92 -18.29
CA LEU A 199 0.90 20.17 -17.57
C LEU A 199 1.17 20.04 -16.07
N ASN A 200 0.99 18.85 -15.48
CA ASN A 200 1.39 18.61 -14.09
C ASN A 200 2.92 18.47 -13.96
N GLN A 201 3.54 17.64 -14.82
CA GLN A 201 4.92 17.19 -14.64
C GLN A 201 6.00 18.19 -15.05
N ALA A 202 5.89 18.83 -16.22
CA ALA A 202 6.91 19.68 -16.86
C ALA A 202 8.37 19.41 -16.37
N ARG A 203 8.95 18.24 -16.74
CA ARG A 203 10.28 17.77 -16.25
C ARG A 203 11.42 17.98 -17.25
N ASN A 204 12.44 18.70 -16.77
CA ASN A 204 13.91 18.57 -16.88
C ASN A 204 14.54 18.01 -18.19
N ARG A 205 15.12 18.89 -19.01
CA ARG A 205 16.34 18.59 -19.77
C ARG A 205 17.48 19.49 -19.26
N PRO A 206 18.68 18.96 -19.00
CA PRO A 206 19.75 19.65 -18.26
C PRO A 206 20.35 20.91 -18.90
N SER A 207 19.83 21.40 -20.03
CA SER A 207 20.37 22.55 -20.76
C SER A 207 19.49 23.82 -20.75
N LEU A 208 18.30 23.82 -20.13
CA LEU A 208 17.42 25.00 -20.05
C LEU A 208 16.79 25.15 -18.65
N ILE A 209 17.37 26.01 -17.82
CA ILE A 209 16.93 26.33 -16.43
C ILE A 209 15.58 27.09 -16.38
N LEU A 210 14.93 27.30 -17.52
CA LEU A 210 13.70 28.11 -17.67
C LEU A 210 12.39 27.34 -17.48
N LEU A 211 12.41 26.05 -17.08
CA LEU A 211 11.23 25.17 -17.21
C LEU A 211 10.84 24.29 -16.00
N ASN A 212 10.95 24.78 -14.75
CA ASN A 212 10.28 24.21 -13.56
C ASN A 212 8.85 24.77 -13.37
N LEU A 213 7.88 24.45 -14.23
CA LEU A 213 6.76 25.40 -14.41
C LEU A 213 5.40 25.02 -13.81
N ARG A 214 5.20 23.92 -13.09
CA ARG A 214 3.93 23.78 -12.33
C ARG A 214 4.12 23.06 -11.00
N PHE A 215 4.21 21.74 -11.02
CA PHE A 215 4.40 20.93 -9.80
C PHE A 215 5.65 20.08 -9.82
N GLY A 216 6.27 19.86 -10.99
CA GLY A 216 7.43 18.96 -11.11
C GLY A 216 7.10 17.47 -10.94
N LYS A 217 5.80 17.13 -10.79
CA LYS A 217 5.27 15.77 -10.60
C LYS A 217 4.01 15.61 -11.44
N ALA A 218 3.88 14.47 -12.12
CA ALA A 218 2.71 14.19 -12.96
C ALA A 218 1.47 13.80 -12.15
N ILE A 219 1.70 13.06 -11.06
CA ILE A 219 0.69 12.41 -10.22
C ILE A 219 0.86 12.94 -8.81
N LYS A 220 -0.23 13.05 -8.05
CA LYS A 220 -0.21 13.41 -6.64
C LYS A 220 0.53 12.36 -5.82
N ASP A 221 1.22 12.76 -4.76
CA ASP A 221 1.78 11.83 -3.77
C ASP A 221 0.66 11.43 -2.81
N LEU A 222 -0.02 10.32 -3.10
CA LEU A 222 -1.28 9.94 -2.44
C LEU A 222 -1.04 9.41 -1.02
N SER A 223 -0.06 8.51 -0.86
CA SER A 223 0.27 7.85 0.42
C SER A 223 -0.96 7.30 1.15
N ASN A 224 -1.87 6.67 0.42
CA ASN A 224 -3.18 6.22 0.85
C ASN A 224 -3.35 4.69 0.92
N THR A 225 -2.37 3.92 0.43
CA THR A 225 -2.59 2.49 0.14
C THR A 225 -2.34 1.62 1.36
N ASN A 226 -1.15 1.69 1.95
CA ASN A 226 -0.77 0.81 3.05
C ASN A 226 -0.04 1.56 4.18
N VAL A 227 0.09 0.89 5.33
CA VAL A 227 1.03 1.24 6.41
C VAL A 227 1.85 0.00 6.72
N PHE A 228 3.18 0.12 6.78
CA PHE A 228 4.05 -0.97 7.22
C PHE A 228 4.99 -0.52 8.34
N GLU A 229 5.47 -1.48 9.12
CA GLU A 229 6.44 -1.27 10.18
C GLU A 229 7.81 -1.83 9.80
N LEU A 230 8.87 -1.08 10.09
CA LEU A 230 10.25 -1.53 10.01
C LEU A 230 11.06 -0.96 11.16
N SER A 231 11.55 -1.85 12.03
CA SER A 231 12.47 -1.53 13.14
C SER A 231 11.92 -0.48 14.12
N GLY A 232 10.63 -0.60 14.46
CA GLY A 232 9.89 0.30 15.34
C GLY A 232 9.35 1.57 14.68
N ARG A 233 9.65 1.78 13.39
CA ARG A 233 9.18 2.94 12.62
C ARG A 233 8.00 2.53 11.75
N ALA A 234 7.03 3.42 11.60
CA ALA A 234 5.87 3.20 10.74
C ALA A 234 5.95 4.06 9.48
N PHE A 235 5.50 3.52 8.37
CA PHE A 235 5.52 4.21 7.09
C PHE A 235 4.20 4.07 6.36
N SER A 236 3.65 5.19 5.92
CA SER A 236 2.56 5.23 4.96
C SER A 236 3.10 5.18 3.53
N ILE A 237 2.40 4.49 2.63
CA ILE A 237 2.90 4.23 1.28
C ILE A 237 1.79 4.12 0.22
N THR A 238 2.11 4.52 -1.01
CA THR A 238 1.39 4.24 -2.26
C THR A 238 2.38 4.02 -3.39
N GLU A 239 2.01 3.20 -4.37
CA GLU A 239 2.84 2.72 -5.49
C GLU A 239 3.50 3.80 -6.36
N ASN A 240 3.08 5.06 -6.22
CA ASN A 240 3.52 6.17 -7.07
C ASN A 240 4.50 7.14 -6.39
N HIS A 241 4.85 6.94 -5.11
CA HIS A 241 5.79 7.79 -4.39
C HIS A 241 6.71 7.01 -3.44
N LEU A 242 7.63 7.72 -2.81
CA LEU A 242 8.41 7.22 -1.68
C LEU A 242 7.53 7.11 -0.41
N PRO A 243 7.85 6.21 0.54
CA PRO A 243 7.11 6.10 1.78
C PRO A 243 7.24 7.37 2.65
N HIS A 244 6.21 7.68 3.42
CA HIS A 244 6.23 8.73 4.42
C HIS A 244 6.33 8.12 5.82
N GLU A 245 7.34 8.50 6.59
CA GLU A 245 7.47 8.07 7.98
C GLU A 245 6.42 8.75 8.85
N ILE A 246 5.78 7.97 9.73
CA ILE A 246 4.66 8.39 10.57
C ILE A 246 5.03 8.20 12.04
N ASP A 247 4.82 9.23 12.85
CA ASP A 247 4.84 9.12 14.29
C ASP A 247 3.57 8.40 14.78
N LEU A 248 3.70 7.22 15.37
CA LEU A 248 2.55 6.40 15.78
C LEU A 248 1.74 7.01 16.93
N SER A 249 2.33 7.93 17.70
CA SER A 249 1.67 8.52 18.86
C SER A 249 0.76 9.69 18.49
N SER A 250 1.10 10.43 17.43
CA SER A 250 0.45 11.68 16.98
C SER A 250 -0.15 11.58 15.56
N LEU A 251 0.22 10.54 14.82
CA LEU A 251 0.03 10.35 13.38
C LEU A 251 0.67 11.44 12.51
N GLU A 252 1.63 12.21 13.04
CA GLU A 252 2.35 13.22 12.27
C GLU A 252 3.24 12.59 11.21
N THR A 253 3.22 13.17 10.02
CA THR A 253 4.15 12.82 8.95
C THR A 253 5.51 13.46 9.23
N LEU A 254 6.50 12.63 9.54
CA LEU A 254 7.85 13.06 9.88
C LEU A 254 8.65 13.46 8.64
N GLY A 255 8.42 12.78 7.51
CA GLY A 255 9.07 13.09 6.24
C GLY A 255 9.06 11.93 5.26
N THR A 256 9.57 12.17 4.06
CA THR A 256 9.72 11.16 3.02
C THR A 256 10.97 10.32 3.26
N TRP A 257 10.87 9.00 3.11
CA TRP A 257 11.97 8.06 3.34
C TRP A 257 12.58 7.58 2.03
N ASP A 258 13.76 8.10 1.68
CA ASP A 258 14.50 7.81 0.45
C ASP A 258 15.75 6.93 0.67
N LEU A 259 15.87 6.34 1.87
CA LEU A 259 17.04 5.57 2.31
C LEU A 259 18.35 6.37 2.24
N ASN A 260 18.33 7.62 2.72
CA ASN A 260 19.48 8.54 2.67
C ASN A 260 19.97 8.76 1.22
N GLY A 261 19.04 8.84 0.28
CA GLY A 261 19.29 8.99 -1.15
C GLY A 261 19.74 7.71 -1.88
N ALA A 262 19.80 6.55 -1.21
CA ALA A 262 20.15 5.28 -1.87
C ALA A 262 19.02 4.79 -2.81
N TRP A 263 17.79 5.21 -2.56
CA TRP A 263 16.62 4.89 -3.37
C TRP A 263 16.04 6.10 -4.09
N ASN A 264 15.63 5.91 -5.34
CA ASN A 264 15.23 6.98 -6.25
C ASN A 264 14.05 6.60 -7.15
N ARG A 265 13.25 5.63 -6.73
CA ARG A 265 12.04 5.17 -7.43
C ARG A 265 10.84 5.28 -6.51
N SER A 266 9.64 5.14 -7.05
CA SER A 266 8.49 4.85 -6.20
C SER A 266 8.71 3.56 -5.42
N PHE A 267 7.92 3.37 -4.37
CA PHE A 267 7.99 2.22 -3.51
C PHE A 267 6.60 1.56 -3.58
N MET A 268 6.52 0.34 -4.10
CA MET A 268 5.24 -0.38 -4.21
C MET A 268 4.61 -0.61 -2.83
N ALA A 269 3.29 -0.66 -2.77
CA ALA A 269 2.54 -0.60 -1.53
C ALA A 269 2.71 -1.82 -0.60
N HIS A 270 3.29 -2.92 -1.09
CA HIS A 270 3.50 -4.16 -0.32
C HIS A 270 4.98 -4.56 -0.22
N PRO A 271 5.81 -3.82 0.54
CA PRO A 271 7.05 -4.39 1.02
C PRO A 271 6.78 -5.67 1.83
N ARG A 272 7.63 -6.68 1.67
CA ARG A 272 7.53 -7.93 2.43
C ARG A 272 8.76 -8.15 3.28
N LYS A 273 8.55 -8.45 4.57
CA LYS A 273 9.61 -8.93 5.46
C LYS A 273 9.93 -10.37 5.09
N ALA A 274 11.17 -10.61 4.69
CA ALA A 274 11.70 -11.95 4.49
C ALA A 274 11.97 -12.63 5.85
N PRO A 275 11.99 -13.98 5.89
CA PRO A 275 12.55 -14.70 7.03
C PRO A 275 13.96 -14.19 7.37
N GLY A 276 14.14 -13.65 8.58
CA GLY A 276 15.37 -12.94 9.00
C GLY A 276 15.20 -11.42 9.16
N GLY A 277 14.04 -10.88 8.80
CA GLY A 277 13.64 -9.50 9.10
C GLY A 277 14.00 -8.46 8.04
N GLU A 278 14.75 -8.84 6.99
CA GLU A 278 15.04 -7.93 5.87
C GLU A 278 13.78 -7.57 5.09
N LEU A 279 13.69 -6.33 4.65
CA LEU A 279 12.53 -5.84 3.89
C LEU A 279 12.83 -5.89 2.39
N VAL A 280 12.01 -6.62 1.64
CA VAL A 280 12.08 -6.69 0.18
C VAL A 280 10.96 -5.87 -0.42
N PHE A 281 11.28 -5.11 -1.46
CA PHE A 281 10.35 -4.22 -2.11
C PHE A 281 10.73 -4.01 -3.57
N VAL A 282 9.81 -3.42 -4.32
CA VAL A 282 10.03 -3.04 -5.72
C VAL A 282 9.59 -1.60 -5.94
N GLY A 283 10.20 -0.95 -6.93
CA GLY A 283 9.73 0.31 -7.48
C GLY A 283 9.55 0.18 -8.98
N ALA A 284 8.45 0.71 -9.50
CA ALA A 284 8.20 0.73 -10.95
C ALA A 284 8.28 2.14 -11.52
N ASP A 285 8.46 2.19 -12.84
CA ASP A 285 8.49 3.43 -13.61
C ASP A 285 7.90 3.18 -15.00
N ALA A 286 7.32 4.21 -15.62
CA ALA A 286 6.71 4.12 -16.94
C ALA A 286 7.76 4.09 -18.05
N MET A 287 9.02 4.29 -17.69
CA MET A 287 10.18 4.18 -18.56
C MET A 287 11.21 3.23 -17.97
N LYS A 288 12.05 2.62 -18.83
CA LYS A 288 13.12 1.74 -18.38
C LYS A 288 14.09 2.45 -17.40
N PRO A 289 14.61 1.73 -16.38
CA PRO A 289 14.21 0.40 -15.93
C PRO A 289 12.79 0.37 -15.34
N PHE A 290 11.96 -0.55 -15.84
CA PHE A 290 10.53 -0.59 -15.53
C PHE A 290 10.21 -1.11 -14.13
N LEU A 291 11.03 -2.04 -13.62
CA LEU A 291 10.86 -2.61 -12.29
C LEU A 291 12.23 -2.85 -11.67
N VAL A 292 12.48 -2.20 -10.54
CA VAL A 292 13.73 -2.30 -9.76
C VAL A 292 13.39 -2.92 -8.42
N LEU A 293 14.10 -3.97 -8.03
CA LEU A 293 13.97 -4.62 -6.74
C LEU A 293 15.00 -4.05 -5.75
N GLY A 294 14.58 -3.85 -4.50
CA GLY A 294 15.45 -3.48 -3.39
C GLY A 294 15.34 -4.45 -2.21
N VAL A 295 16.43 -4.59 -1.45
CA VAL A 295 16.46 -5.30 -0.16
C VAL A 295 17.08 -4.39 0.89
N ILE A 296 16.35 -4.12 1.97
CA ILE A 296 16.79 -3.30 3.11
C ILE A 296 17.13 -4.21 4.29
N SER A 297 18.18 -3.87 5.03
CA SER A 297 18.55 -4.54 6.28
C SER A 297 17.40 -4.55 7.29
N ALA A 298 17.37 -5.55 8.17
CA ALA A 298 16.31 -5.71 9.18
C ALA A 298 16.21 -4.53 10.19
N ASP A 299 17.26 -3.72 10.32
CA ASP A 299 17.29 -2.50 11.13
C ASP A 299 16.91 -1.22 10.34
N GLY A 300 16.58 -1.37 9.05
CA GLY A 300 16.13 -0.27 8.19
C GLY A 300 17.20 0.73 7.76
N LYS A 301 18.49 0.43 7.96
CA LYS A 301 19.58 1.40 7.76
C LYS A 301 20.32 1.28 6.43
N GLU A 302 20.38 0.08 5.85
CA GLU A 302 21.21 -0.21 4.67
C GLU A 302 20.38 -0.79 3.54
N LEU A 303 20.49 -0.20 2.34
CA LEU A 303 20.02 -0.83 1.11
C LEU A 303 21.05 -1.87 0.66
N LYS A 304 20.84 -3.12 1.07
CA LYS A 304 21.74 -4.25 0.83
C LYS A 304 21.78 -4.71 -0.63
N HIS A 305 20.69 -4.50 -1.36
CA HIS A 305 20.59 -4.89 -2.76
C HIS A 305 19.71 -3.92 -3.53
N LYS A 306 20.08 -3.68 -4.79
CA LYS A 306 19.31 -2.87 -5.74
C LYS A 306 19.56 -3.41 -7.14
N VAL A 307 18.52 -3.91 -7.80
CA VAL A 307 18.69 -4.53 -9.11
C VAL A 307 17.55 -4.19 -10.07
N ASP A 308 17.92 -3.80 -11.29
CA ASP A 308 16.99 -3.73 -12.41
C ASP A 308 16.64 -5.14 -12.88
N LEU A 309 15.36 -5.49 -12.89
CA LEU A 309 14.88 -6.79 -13.31
C LEU A 309 14.83 -6.96 -14.84
N LYS A 310 15.18 -5.89 -15.58
CA LYS A 310 15.27 -5.86 -17.06
C LYS A 310 13.98 -6.33 -17.76
N LEU A 311 12.82 -6.06 -17.18
CA LEU A 311 11.54 -6.38 -17.83
C LEU A 311 11.42 -5.66 -19.18
N GLU A 312 10.69 -6.30 -20.10
CA GLU A 312 10.49 -5.77 -21.45
C GLU A 312 9.39 -4.70 -21.51
N ARG A 313 8.51 -4.66 -20.50
CA ARG A 313 7.35 -3.78 -20.39
C ARG A 313 7.16 -3.27 -18.95
N GLY A 314 6.43 -2.16 -18.82
CA GLY A 314 5.93 -1.67 -17.53
C GLY A 314 4.72 -2.49 -17.08
N ILE A 315 4.80 -3.06 -15.89
CA ILE A 315 3.70 -3.80 -15.24
C ILE A 315 3.31 -3.15 -13.92
N ILE A 316 2.03 -3.16 -13.60
CA ILE A 316 1.57 -2.86 -12.25
C ILE A 316 1.80 -4.12 -11.43
N CYS A 317 2.92 -4.16 -10.70
CA CYS A 317 3.24 -5.22 -9.75
C CYS A 317 2.90 -4.70 -8.36
N HIS A 318 1.61 -4.79 -7.99
CA HIS A 318 1.10 -4.26 -6.72
C HIS A 318 1.78 -4.89 -5.50
N ASP A 319 2.10 -6.18 -5.60
CA ASP A 319 2.66 -7.00 -4.53
C ASP A 319 3.86 -7.83 -5.01
N ILE A 320 4.71 -8.24 -4.07
CA ILE A 320 5.90 -9.07 -4.30
C ILE A 320 5.90 -10.22 -3.30
N GLY A 321 6.32 -11.42 -3.71
CA GLY A 321 6.47 -12.54 -2.80
C GLY A 321 7.90 -12.69 -2.29
N VAL A 322 8.04 -13.28 -1.10
CA VAL A 322 9.33 -13.66 -0.53
C VAL A 322 9.25 -15.09 0.00
N THR A 323 10.32 -15.84 -0.09
CA THR A 323 10.52 -17.10 0.65
C THR A 323 11.74 -16.98 1.55
N LYS A 324 12.21 -18.08 2.15
CA LYS A 324 13.49 -18.07 2.87
C LYS A 324 14.68 -17.64 1.99
N ARG A 325 14.73 -18.08 0.72
CA ARG A 325 15.87 -17.86 -0.19
C ARG A 325 15.55 -16.97 -1.39
N TYR A 326 14.29 -16.79 -1.76
CA TYR A 326 13.90 -16.22 -3.05
C TYR A 326 13.01 -14.98 -2.92
N ASN A 327 13.09 -14.13 -3.94
CA ASN A 327 12.09 -13.13 -4.31
C ASN A 327 11.20 -13.75 -5.39
N ILE A 328 9.89 -13.49 -5.31
CA ILE A 328 8.89 -13.99 -6.25
C ILE A 328 8.28 -12.81 -6.99
N ILE A 329 8.44 -12.77 -8.31
CA ILE A 329 7.99 -11.68 -9.18
C ILE A 329 6.80 -12.17 -10.01
N LEU A 330 5.69 -11.43 -9.98
CA LEU A 330 4.52 -11.71 -10.79
C LEU A 330 4.54 -10.82 -12.05
N ASP A 331 5.01 -11.35 -13.18
CA ASP A 331 4.91 -10.69 -14.48
C ASP A 331 3.55 -11.02 -15.10
N MET A 332 2.56 -10.24 -14.70
CA MET A 332 1.17 -10.36 -15.16
C MET A 332 0.83 -9.26 -16.17
N PRO A 333 -0.14 -9.48 -17.08
CA PRO A 333 -0.42 -8.56 -18.18
C PRO A 333 -1.26 -7.34 -17.77
N LEU A 334 -1.13 -6.86 -16.53
CA LEU A 334 -1.63 -5.55 -16.12
C LEU A 334 -0.53 -4.52 -16.37
N THR A 335 -0.61 -3.83 -17.50
CA THR A 335 0.50 -3.01 -18.02
C THR A 335 0.18 -1.53 -17.97
N PHE A 336 1.21 -0.70 -17.80
CA PHE A 336 1.13 0.74 -17.98
C PHE A 336 2.09 1.17 -19.10
N ASP A 337 1.56 1.83 -20.13
CA ASP A 337 2.26 2.07 -21.40
C ASP A 337 1.98 3.48 -21.94
N LEU A 338 3.02 4.33 -21.91
CA LEU A 338 2.97 5.70 -22.44
C LEU A 338 2.83 5.73 -23.98
N ILE A 339 3.35 4.73 -24.69
CA ILE A 339 3.23 4.64 -26.15
C ILE A 339 1.79 4.32 -26.53
N ARG A 340 1.15 3.39 -25.81
CA ARG A 340 -0.29 3.10 -25.96
C ARG A 340 -1.13 4.35 -25.72
N LEU A 341 -0.80 5.11 -24.66
CA LEU A 341 -1.46 6.37 -24.36
C LEU A 341 -1.34 7.39 -25.51
N VAL A 342 -0.12 7.62 -26.02
CA VAL A 342 0.11 8.56 -27.14
C VAL A 342 -0.59 8.11 -28.43
N LYS A 343 -0.80 6.80 -28.63
CA LYS A 343 -1.56 6.23 -29.76
C LYS A 343 -3.08 6.31 -29.59
N GLY A 344 -3.58 6.88 -28.50
CA GLY A 344 -5.01 7.05 -28.24
C GLY A 344 -5.65 5.98 -27.36
N GLY A 345 -4.88 5.05 -26.81
CA GLY A 345 -5.35 4.02 -25.87
C GLY A 345 -5.27 4.46 -24.39
N PRO A 346 -5.71 3.62 -23.44
CA PRO A 346 -5.63 3.92 -22.02
C PRO A 346 -4.20 3.79 -21.48
N LEU A 347 -3.85 4.55 -20.44
CA LEU A 347 -2.53 4.48 -19.80
C LEU A 347 -2.28 3.11 -19.17
N ILE A 348 -3.26 2.57 -18.45
CA ILE A 348 -3.22 1.24 -17.84
C ILE A 348 -4.17 0.31 -18.60
N LYS A 349 -3.80 -0.95 -18.81
CA LYS A 349 -4.66 -1.96 -19.44
C LYS A 349 -4.32 -3.36 -18.96
N PHE A 350 -5.35 -4.14 -18.68
CA PHE A 350 -5.23 -5.59 -18.58
C PHE A 350 -5.25 -6.21 -19.99
N GLU A 351 -4.11 -6.71 -20.44
CA GLU A 351 -3.91 -7.28 -21.77
C GLU A 351 -4.15 -8.80 -21.73
N LYS A 352 -5.41 -9.22 -21.67
CA LYS A 352 -5.84 -10.63 -21.48
C LYS A 352 -5.11 -11.63 -22.39
N GLU A 353 -4.82 -11.25 -23.63
CA GLU A 353 -4.16 -12.10 -24.64
C GLU A 353 -2.63 -12.11 -24.55
N SER A 354 -2.03 -11.35 -23.63
CA SER A 354 -0.59 -11.32 -23.43
C SER A 354 -0.12 -12.45 -22.51
N HIS A 355 1.16 -12.81 -22.63
CA HIS A 355 1.84 -13.75 -21.72
C HIS A 355 1.80 -13.30 -20.24
N ALA A 356 1.89 -14.30 -19.36
CA ALA A 356 2.11 -14.15 -17.93
C ALA A 356 3.12 -15.20 -17.43
N ARG A 357 3.95 -14.82 -16.47
CA ARG A 357 4.99 -15.70 -15.92
C ARG A 357 5.30 -15.33 -14.47
N ILE A 358 5.75 -16.33 -13.70
CA ILE A 358 6.20 -16.15 -12.32
C ILE A 358 7.71 -16.33 -12.28
N GLY A 359 8.42 -15.33 -11.77
CA GLY A 359 9.87 -15.33 -11.63
C GLY A 359 10.30 -15.73 -10.23
N VAL A 360 11.20 -16.71 -10.12
CA VAL A 360 11.86 -17.08 -8.87
C VAL A 360 13.31 -16.61 -8.93
N MET A 361 13.65 -15.60 -8.14
CA MET A 361 14.99 -14.99 -8.11
C MET A 361 15.66 -15.24 -6.75
N PRO A 362 16.92 -15.70 -6.67
CA PRO A 362 17.68 -15.69 -5.42
C PRO A 362 17.61 -14.31 -4.73
N ARG A 363 17.58 -14.25 -3.39
CA ARG A 363 17.36 -13.00 -2.63
C ARG A 363 18.23 -11.84 -3.12
N TYR A 364 19.51 -12.10 -3.37
CA TYR A 364 20.51 -11.14 -3.84
C TYR A 364 20.97 -11.41 -5.28
N GLY A 365 20.15 -12.12 -6.06
CA GLY A 365 20.40 -12.38 -7.47
C GLY A 365 20.14 -11.16 -8.35
N ASP A 366 20.37 -11.32 -9.65
CA ASP A 366 20.09 -10.33 -10.68
C ASP A 366 19.08 -10.83 -11.73
N ALA A 367 18.79 -10.01 -12.73
CA ALA A 367 17.86 -10.35 -13.81
C ALA A 367 18.21 -11.66 -14.55
N ASP A 368 19.50 -12.00 -14.65
CA ASP A 368 19.97 -13.18 -15.38
C ASP A 368 19.87 -14.44 -14.50
N SER A 369 19.77 -14.26 -13.17
CA SER A 369 19.54 -15.33 -12.20
C SER A 369 18.07 -15.72 -12.00
N ILE A 370 17.13 -14.98 -12.59
CA ILE A 370 15.68 -15.25 -12.45
C ILE A 370 15.32 -16.51 -13.23
N LYS A 371 14.72 -17.49 -12.55
CA LYS A 371 14.07 -18.61 -13.22
C LYS A 371 12.61 -18.26 -13.47
N TRP A 372 12.23 -18.11 -14.74
CA TRP A 372 10.87 -17.81 -15.17
C TRP A 372 10.06 -19.09 -15.42
N PHE A 373 8.81 -19.08 -14.97
CA PHE A 373 7.82 -20.13 -15.19
C PHE A 373 6.61 -19.53 -15.89
N GLU A 374 6.32 -19.98 -17.11
CA GLU A 374 5.14 -19.55 -17.85
C GLU A 374 3.86 -20.07 -17.19
N VAL A 375 2.85 -19.21 -17.10
CA VAL A 375 1.53 -19.53 -16.53
C VAL A 375 0.42 -18.93 -17.39
N GLU A 376 -0.81 -19.40 -17.18
CA GLU A 376 -1.97 -18.78 -17.82
C GLU A 376 -2.12 -17.32 -17.39
N PRO A 377 -2.49 -16.41 -18.30
CA PRO A 377 -2.77 -15.02 -17.97
C PRO A 377 -3.75 -14.88 -16.80
N PHE A 378 -3.41 -13.99 -15.87
CA PHE A 378 -4.19 -13.72 -14.67
C PHE A 378 -3.98 -12.29 -14.21
N CYS A 379 -4.88 -11.79 -13.36
CA CYS A 379 -4.63 -10.60 -12.56
C CYS A 379 -4.59 -11.03 -11.09
N SER A 380 -3.66 -10.46 -10.34
CA SER A 380 -3.52 -10.66 -8.90
C SER A 380 -3.10 -9.34 -8.28
N LEU A 381 -3.89 -8.82 -7.35
CA LEU A 381 -3.46 -7.66 -6.57
C LEU A 381 -2.61 -8.13 -5.39
N HIS A 382 -3.11 -9.11 -4.62
CA HIS A 382 -2.48 -9.51 -3.36
C HIS A 382 -2.04 -10.98 -3.34
N ILE A 383 -0.84 -11.18 -2.80
CA ILE A 383 -0.27 -12.48 -2.44
C ILE A 383 -0.68 -12.81 -1.01
N VAL A 384 -1.16 -14.04 -0.80
CA VAL A 384 -1.40 -14.61 0.53
C VAL A 384 -0.06 -14.91 1.19
N ASN A 385 0.75 -15.77 0.58
CA ASN A 385 2.10 -16.10 1.04
C ASN A 385 2.88 -16.87 -0.05
N CYS A 386 4.20 -16.95 0.11
CA CYS A 386 5.09 -17.78 -0.70
C CYS A 386 6.02 -18.59 0.20
N TYR A 387 6.35 -19.83 -0.16
CA TYR A 387 7.29 -20.63 0.61
C TYR A 387 7.99 -21.70 -0.24
N GLU A 388 9.00 -22.35 0.35
CA GLU A 388 9.74 -23.44 -0.28
C GLU A 388 9.31 -24.79 0.33
N ASP A 389 9.09 -25.80 -0.50
CA ASP A 389 8.89 -27.20 -0.10
C ASP A 389 9.82 -28.11 -0.93
N GLY A 390 10.97 -28.47 -0.35
CA GLY A 390 12.01 -29.22 -1.04
C GLY A 390 12.56 -28.49 -2.28
N ASP A 391 12.32 -29.07 -3.45
CA ASP A 391 12.71 -28.51 -4.76
C ASP A 391 11.62 -27.61 -5.37
N GLU A 392 10.49 -27.42 -4.68
CA GLU A 392 9.36 -26.64 -5.16
C GLU A 392 9.26 -25.29 -4.44
N VAL A 393 8.80 -24.28 -5.16
CA VAL A 393 8.39 -22.98 -4.60
C VAL A 393 6.88 -22.87 -4.77
N VAL A 394 6.17 -22.64 -3.67
CA VAL A 394 4.71 -22.54 -3.62
C VAL A 394 4.31 -21.07 -3.49
N ILE A 395 3.39 -20.63 -4.33
CA ILE A 395 2.81 -19.29 -4.35
C ILE A 395 1.31 -19.42 -4.15
N ARG A 396 0.76 -18.72 -3.16
CA ARG A 396 -0.69 -18.57 -2.96
C ARG A 396 -1.06 -17.11 -3.12
N ALA A 397 -1.97 -16.80 -4.02
CA ALA A 397 -2.42 -15.43 -4.27
C ALA A 397 -3.89 -15.37 -4.67
N GLY A 398 -4.50 -14.19 -4.55
CA GLY A 398 -5.80 -13.93 -5.15
C GLY A 398 -5.66 -13.89 -6.67
N ARG A 399 -6.45 -14.70 -7.39
CA ARG A 399 -6.47 -14.74 -8.85
C ARG A 399 -7.85 -14.31 -9.35
N SER A 400 -7.89 -13.27 -10.18
CA SER A 400 -9.06 -12.83 -10.95
C SER A 400 -8.84 -13.00 -12.45
N ARG A 401 -9.95 -12.99 -13.20
CA ARG A 401 -9.95 -13.14 -14.68
C ARG A 401 -9.72 -11.81 -15.40
N GLY A 402 -10.05 -10.70 -14.75
CA GLY A 402 -9.78 -9.35 -15.22
C GLY A 402 -9.24 -8.47 -14.10
N SER A 403 -8.85 -7.27 -14.46
CA SER A 403 -8.40 -6.27 -13.48
C SER A 403 -9.54 -5.32 -13.14
N ILE A 404 -9.70 -5.02 -11.85
CA ILE A 404 -10.50 -3.90 -11.35
C ILE A 404 -9.83 -2.54 -11.63
N ILE A 405 -8.60 -2.56 -12.17
CA ILE A 405 -7.74 -1.40 -12.45
C ILE A 405 -7.23 -1.43 -13.90
N PRO A 406 -7.38 -0.37 -14.70
CA PRO A 406 -8.25 0.77 -14.43
C PRO A 406 -9.71 0.36 -14.69
N GLY A 407 -10.62 1.33 -14.65
CA GLY A 407 -11.97 1.18 -15.18
C GLY A 407 -12.01 0.79 -16.67
N PRO A 408 -13.22 0.63 -17.23
CA PRO A 408 -13.38 0.15 -18.59
C PRO A 408 -12.82 1.11 -19.64
N GLU A 409 -12.57 0.59 -20.84
CA GLU A 409 -12.25 1.41 -22.00
C GLU A 409 -13.34 2.48 -22.25
N PHE A 410 -12.90 3.62 -22.80
CA PHE A 410 -13.70 4.82 -23.02
C PHE A 410 -15.03 4.53 -23.76
N LYS A 411 -16.12 5.21 -23.35
CA LYS A 411 -17.53 5.06 -23.78
C LYS A 411 -18.34 3.92 -23.18
N ARG A 412 -17.74 2.98 -22.45
CA ARG A 412 -18.51 2.01 -21.66
C ARG A 412 -19.13 2.69 -20.45
N ASN A 413 -20.32 2.25 -20.06
CA ASN A 413 -20.95 2.71 -18.83
C ASN A 413 -20.11 2.20 -17.64
N ARG A 414 -19.35 3.11 -17.01
CA ARG A 414 -18.44 2.79 -15.89
C ARG A 414 -19.17 2.10 -14.74
N TYR A 415 -20.34 2.61 -14.35
CA TYR A 415 -21.14 2.00 -13.29
C TYR A 415 -21.54 0.55 -13.65
N GLN A 416 -22.10 0.34 -14.85
CA GLN A 416 -22.55 -0.99 -15.26
C GLN A 416 -21.38 -1.98 -15.40
N TRP A 417 -20.21 -1.51 -15.86
CA TRP A 417 -19.01 -2.32 -15.94
C TRP A 417 -18.57 -2.83 -14.57
N PHE A 418 -18.42 -1.90 -13.61
CA PHE A 418 -18.01 -2.26 -12.26
C PHE A 418 -19.07 -3.14 -11.58
N SER A 419 -20.34 -2.76 -11.71
CA SER A 419 -21.49 -3.50 -11.18
C SER A 419 -21.51 -4.95 -11.67
N ASN A 420 -21.34 -5.19 -12.97
CA ASN A 420 -21.31 -6.54 -13.53
C ASN A 420 -20.06 -7.32 -13.09
N GLY A 421 -18.90 -6.66 -13.01
CA GLY A 421 -17.64 -7.30 -12.63
C GLY A 421 -17.66 -7.95 -11.24
N PHE A 422 -18.50 -7.46 -10.33
CA PHE A 422 -18.68 -8.02 -8.98
C PHE A 422 -19.72 -9.14 -8.87
N LYS A 423 -20.54 -9.39 -9.89
CA LYS A 423 -21.56 -10.45 -9.84
C LYS A 423 -20.90 -11.82 -9.83
N ILE A 424 -21.19 -12.63 -8.81
CA ILE A 424 -20.77 -14.03 -8.76
C ILE A 424 -21.65 -14.86 -9.71
N GLN A 425 -21.02 -15.65 -10.57
CA GLN A 425 -21.68 -16.69 -11.36
C GLN A 425 -21.32 -18.08 -10.79
N LEU A 426 -22.33 -18.92 -10.59
CA LEU A 426 -22.21 -20.19 -9.86
C LEU A 426 -21.65 -21.38 -10.68
N THR A 427 -21.30 -21.19 -11.96
CA THR A 427 -20.86 -22.27 -12.85
C THR A 427 -19.40 -22.12 -13.26
N ASP A 428 -18.63 -23.22 -13.17
CA ASP A 428 -17.27 -23.33 -13.73
C ASP A 428 -17.28 -23.45 -15.29
N GLU A 429 -18.46 -23.47 -15.92
CA GLU A 429 -18.64 -23.59 -17.38
C GLU A 429 -18.51 -22.25 -18.12
N SER A 430 -18.16 -22.34 -19.41
CA SER A 430 -17.68 -21.25 -20.27
C SER A 430 -18.40 -19.91 -20.08
N TYR A 431 -17.67 -18.96 -19.50
CA TYR A 431 -18.06 -17.56 -19.47
C TYR A 431 -18.27 -17.02 -20.89
N ASP A 432 -19.38 -16.33 -21.11
CA ASP A 432 -19.50 -15.43 -22.25
C ASP A 432 -18.57 -14.24 -22.02
N ASP A 433 -17.45 -14.20 -22.75
CA ASP A 433 -16.47 -13.11 -22.70
C ASP A 433 -17.09 -11.73 -23.00
N ASN A 434 -18.32 -11.67 -23.54
CA ASN A 434 -19.02 -10.42 -23.80
C ASN A 434 -19.71 -9.81 -22.57
N SER A 435 -20.03 -10.59 -21.51
CA SER A 435 -20.89 -10.12 -20.41
C SER A 435 -20.14 -9.32 -19.33
N ASN A 436 -18.81 -9.54 -19.20
CA ASN A 436 -17.94 -8.99 -18.15
C ASN A 436 -18.40 -9.32 -16.72
N GLU A 437 -19.32 -10.27 -16.58
CA GLU A 437 -19.81 -10.71 -15.29
C GLU A 437 -18.73 -11.51 -14.56
N GLY A 438 -18.55 -11.19 -13.27
CA GLY A 438 -17.60 -11.86 -12.41
C GLY A 438 -16.12 -11.67 -12.78
N LEU A 439 -15.77 -10.66 -13.59
CA LEU A 439 -14.37 -10.40 -13.96
C LEU A 439 -13.47 -10.12 -12.74
N PHE A 440 -14.03 -9.56 -11.67
CA PHE A 440 -13.30 -9.22 -10.44
C PHE A 440 -13.43 -10.29 -9.35
N VAL A 441 -14.15 -11.39 -9.62
CA VAL A 441 -14.22 -12.53 -8.70
C VAL A 441 -12.81 -13.05 -8.51
N THR A 442 -12.32 -12.90 -7.28
CA THR A 442 -10.96 -13.24 -6.90
C THR A 442 -10.99 -14.48 -6.04
N ARG A 443 -10.31 -15.54 -6.49
CA ARG A 443 -10.25 -16.83 -5.80
C ARG A 443 -8.83 -17.11 -5.36
N ILE A 444 -8.65 -17.81 -4.25
CA ILE A 444 -7.31 -18.22 -3.85
C ILE A 444 -6.81 -19.29 -4.81
N HIS A 445 -5.66 -19.03 -5.42
CA HIS A 445 -5.02 -19.90 -6.39
C HIS A 445 -3.60 -20.23 -5.93
N GLU A 446 -3.21 -21.49 -6.14
CA GLU A 446 -1.90 -22.02 -5.75
C GLU A 446 -1.12 -22.39 -7.00
N TRP A 447 0.11 -21.88 -7.13
CA TRP A 447 1.10 -22.33 -8.09
C TRP A 447 2.24 -23.03 -7.35
N THR A 448 2.63 -24.20 -7.83
CA THR A 448 3.78 -24.95 -7.33
C THR A 448 4.80 -25.08 -8.46
N LEU A 449 5.94 -24.41 -8.29
CA LEU A 449 6.99 -24.26 -9.29
C LEU A 449 8.16 -25.17 -8.95
N ASN A 450 8.42 -26.18 -9.78
CA ASN A 450 9.52 -27.10 -9.53
C ASN A 450 10.87 -26.53 -10.04
N MET A 451 11.79 -26.25 -9.13
CA MET A 451 13.06 -25.60 -9.44
C MET A 451 14.03 -26.51 -10.21
N LYS A 452 13.85 -27.84 -10.18
CA LYS A 452 14.67 -28.79 -10.95
C LYS A 452 14.10 -29.08 -12.34
N THR A 453 12.82 -29.39 -12.43
CA THR A 453 12.20 -29.84 -13.68
C THR A 453 11.58 -28.70 -14.51
N SER A 454 11.40 -27.52 -13.91
CA SER A 454 10.67 -26.39 -14.50
C SER A 454 9.17 -26.64 -14.68
N ASN A 455 8.63 -27.73 -14.14
CA ASN A 455 7.19 -28.01 -14.19
C ASN A 455 6.42 -27.05 -13.28
N VAL A 456 5.23 -26.66 -13.73
CA VAL A 456 4.25 -25.89 -12.96
C VAL A 456 3.04 -26.77 -12.68
N LYS A 457 2.65 -26.87 -11.41
CA LYS A 457 1.32 -27.35 -11.02
C LYS A 457 0.51 -26.16 -10.53
N GLN A 458 -0.79 -26.16 -10.81
CA GLN A 458 -1.67 -25.08 -10.38
C GLN A 458 -3.08 -25.58 -10.08
N ARG A 459 -3.76 -24.92 -9.15
CA ARG A 459 -5.16 -25.21 -8.80
C ARG A 459 -5.81 -24.04 -8.07
N TYR A 460 -7.13 -23.91 -8.21
CA TYR A 460 -7.93 -23.10 -7.30
C TYR A 460 -8.09 -23.81 -5.96
N LEU A 461 -7.82 -23.11 -4.86
CA LEU A 461 -8.04 -23.61 -3.50
C LEU A 461 -9.47 -23.40 -3.04
N THR A 462 -10.14 -22.37 -3.56
CA THR A 462 -11.51 -21.98 -3.20
C THR A 462 -12.49 -22.15 -4.37
N GLY A 463 -13.78 -22.31 -4.06
CA GLY A 463 -14.87 -22.40 -5.03
C GLY A 463 -15.11 -21.12 -5.83
N SER A 464 -15.96 -21.21 -6.86
CA SER A 464 -16.42 -20.08 -7.70
C SER A 464 -17.60 -19.33 -7.10
N ASP A 465 -18.23 -19.88 -6.07
CA ASP A 465 -19.33 -19.32 -5.29
C ASP A 465 -18.89 -18.21 -4.32
N LEU A 466 -17.60 -17.91 -4.27
CA LEU A 466 -17.02 -16.93 -3.36
C LEU A 466 -15.97 -16.06 -4.05
N SER A 467 -15.87 -14.81 -3.61
CA SER A 467 -14.81 -13.89 -4.00
C SER A 467 -14.15 -13.33 -2.75
N VAL A 468 -12.82 -13.41 -2.68
CA VAL A 468 -12.02 -13.02 -1.52
C VAL A 468 -10.90 -12.09 -1.95
N GLU A 469 -10.60 -11.11 -1.12
CA GLU A 469 -9.52 -10.15 -1.34
C GLU A 469 -8.91 -9.75 0.00
N MET A 470 -7.84 -8.94 -0.05
CA MET A 470 -7.12 -8.45 1.13
C MET A 470 -6.68 -9.60 2.06
N PRO A 471 -5.95 -10.61 1.55
CA PRO A 471 -5.50 -11.73 2.35
C PRO A 471 -4.44 -11.30 3.37
N MET A 472 -4.43 -12.00 4.49
CA MET A 472 -3.50 -11.80 5.60
C MET A 472 -3.15 -13.14 6.24
N ILE A 473 -1.99 -13.21 6.88
CA ILE A 473 -1.52 -14.38 7.64
C ILE A 473 -1.01 -13.89 8.99
N ASN A 474 -0.62 -14.83 9.87
CA ASN A 474 0.29 -14.48 10.94
C ASN A 474 1.65 -14.10 10.33
N ASP A 475 2.04 -12.82 10.42
CA ASP A 475 3.25 -12.27 9.79
C ASP A 475 4.55 -12.97 10.22
N LEU A 476 4.56 -13.69 11.35
CA LEU A 476 5.68 -14.54 11.77
C LEU A 476 5.96 -15.69 10.78
N TYR A 477 5.00 -16.00 9.90
CA TYR A 477 5.07 -17.05 8.88
C TYR A 477 5.25 -16.49 7.47
N GLY A 478 5.48 -15.17 7.32
CA GLY A 478 5.80 -14.55 6.03
C GLY A 478 7.04 -15.18 5.39
N GLY A 479 6.87 -15.75 4.20
CA GLY A 479 7.95 -16.46 3.50
C GLY A 479 8.24 -17.88 3.99
N LEU A 480 7.43 -18.39 4.93
CA LEU A 480 7.48 -19.74 5.49
C LEU A 480 6.17 -20.49 5.17
N CYS A 481 6.19 -21.82 5.24
CA CYS A 481 4.96 -22.59 5.08
C CYS A 481 3.98 -22.26 6.23
N ASN A 482 2.75 -21.93 5.88
CA ASN A 482 1.68 -21.55 6.81
C ASN A 482 0.46 -22.48 6.65
N ARG A 483 -0.22 -22.77 7.75
CA ARG A 483 -1.45 -23.57 7.82
C ARG A 483 -2.70 -22.70 7.75
N TYR A 484 -2.64 -21.44 8.18
CA TYR A 484 -3.79 -20.56 8.25
C TYR A 484 -3.56 -19.29 7.45
N ALA A 485 -4.61 -18.83 6.80
CA ALA A 485 -4.72 -17.46 6.30
C ALA A 485 -6.12 -16.95 6.57
N TYR A 486 -6.27 -15.64 6.45
CA TYR A 486 -7.53 -14.95 6.59
C TYR A 486 -7.71 -14.02 5.39
N ALA A 487 -8.94 -13.69 5.04
CA ALA A 487 -9.22 -12.69 4.02
C ALA A 487 -10.57 -12.00 4.28
N GLN A 488 -10.80 -10.91 3.55
CA GLN A 488 -12.08 -10.24 3.50
C GLN A 488 -12.91 -10.84 2.36
N LEU A 489 -14.15 -11.24 2.66
CA LEU A 489 -15.07 -11.80 1.69
C LEU A 489 -15.82 -10.67 0.99
N VAL A 490 -15.72 -10.60 -0.33
CA VAL A 490 -16.42 -9.59 -1.14
C VAL A 490 -17.91 -9.88 -1.07
N ASP A 491 -18.69 -8.89 -0.62
CA ASP A 491 -20.15 -8.93 -0.72
C ASP A 491 -20.54 -8.61 -2.17
N SER A 492 -20.85 -9.66 -2.95
CA SER A 492 -21.13 -9.54 -4.38
C SER A 492 -22.31 -8.62 -4.67
N GLU A 493 -23.38 -8.71 -3.87
CA GLU A 493 -24.58 -7.91 -4.06
C GLU A 493 -24.32 -6.44 -3.75
N ALA A 494 -23.79 -6.14 -2.56
CA ALA A 494 -23.50 -4.78 -2.15
C ALA A 494 -22.44 -4.12 -3.06
N SER A 495 -21.42 -4.89 -3.47
CA SER A 495 -20.39 -4.40 -4.39
C SER A 495 -20.95 -4.15 -5.79
N SER A 496 -21.86 -5.00 -6.28
CA SER A 496 -22.53 -4.81 -7.56
C SER A 496 -23.43 -3.58 -7.55
N ILE A 497 -24.17 -3.34 -6.46
CA ILE A 497 -25.05 -2.18 -6.29
C ILE A 497 -24.27 -0.86 -6.25
N CYS A 498 -23.15 -0.82 -5.52
CA CYS A 498 -22.36 0.41 -5.37
C CYS A 498 -21.23 0.55 -6.39
N ALA A 499 -20.99 -0.47 -7.22
CA ALA A 499 -19.92 -0.50 -8.22
C ALA A 499 -18.50 -0.26 -7.63
N LEU A 500 -18.29 -0.68 -6.38
CA LEU A 500 -17.04 -0.60 -5.62
C LEU A 500 -16.95 -1.81 -4.68
N PRO A 501 -15.74 -2.25 -4.27
CA PRO A 501 -15.63 -3.41 -3.39
C PRO A 501 -16.16 -3.10 -1.98
N LYS A 502 -17.08 -3.92 -1.49
CA LYS A 502 -17.52 -3.98 -0.09
C LYS A 502 -17.30 -5.39 0.46
N PHE A 503 -16.95 -5.47 1.74
CA PHE A 503 -16.59 -6.73 2.38
C PHE A 503 -17.51 -7.06 3.54
N GLY A 504 -18.49 -7.95 3.34
CA GLY A 504 -19.55 -8.24 4.31
C GLY A 504 -19.19 -9.29 5.38
N SER A 505 -18.09 -10.02 5.19
CA SER A 505 -17.65 -11.08 6.10
C SER A 505 -16.13 -11.24 6.06
N LEU A 506 -15.58 -11.95 7.04
CA LEU A 506 -14.20 -12.44 7.03
C LEU A 506 -14.20 -13.96 6.85
N VAL A 507 -13.11 -14.50 6.33
CA VAL A 507 -12.91 -15.95 6.14
C VAL A 507 -11.56 -16.37 6.70
N LYS A 508 -11.51 -17.53 7.38
CA LYS A 508 -10.30 -18.24 7.77
C LYS A 508 -10.14 -19.46 6.88
N PHE A 509 -8.95 -19.66 6.33
CA PHE A 509 -8.59 -20.79 5.47
C PHE A 509 -7.73 -21.79 6.21
N TYR A 510 -7.97 -23.07 5.97
CA TYR A 510 -7.20 -24.19 6.50
C TYR A 510 -6.38 -24.85 5.38
N PHE A 511 -5.08 -24.62 5.38
CA PHE A 511 -4.15 -25.21 4.43
C PHE A 511 -3.49 -26.48 4.99
N ASN A 512 -3.29 -27.47 4.11
CA ASN A 512 -2.50 -28.70 4.34
C ASN A 512 -3.07 -29.75 5.31
N GLU A 513 -4.39 -29.80 5.55
CA GLU A 513 -5.01 -30.91 6.30
C GLU A 513 -4.83 -32.31 5.66
N GLU A 514 -4.51 -32.35 4.35
CA GLU A 514 -4.29 -33.59 3.60
C GLU A 514 -3.13 -34.44 4.14
N LYS A 515 -2.12 -33.87 4.83
CA LYS A 515 -0.99 -34.65 5.37
C LYS A 515 -1.34 -35.39 6.67
N GLU A 516 -2.27 -34.88 7.48
CA GLU A 516 -2.72 -35.54 8.73
C GLU A 516 -3.91 -36.50 8.48
N ASN A 517 -4.75 -36.22 7.48
CA ASN A 517 -5.93 -37.03 7.14
C ASN A 517 -5.72 -38.09 6.02
N LYS A 518 -4.48 -38.47 5.70
CA LYS A 518 -4.19 -39.53 4.72
C LYS A 518 -4.83 -40.90 5.02
N MET A 519 -5.37 -41.09 6.22
CA MET A 519 -6.17 -42.28 6.60
C MET A 519 -7.69 -42.12 6.44
N LYS A 520 -8.22 -40.92 6.16
CA LYS A 520 -9.66 -40.68 5.93
C LYS A 520 -10.02 -40.43 4.45
N LEU A 521 -9.03 -40.23 3.59
CA LEU A 521 -9.21 -39.78 2.20
C LEU A 521 -9.49 -40.91 1.18
N GLU A 522 -10.12 -42.01 1.59
CA GLU A 522 -10.65 -42.99 0.63
C GLU A 522 -12.14 -42.75 0.30
N ASN A 523 -12.81 -41.76 0.91
CA ASN A 523 -14.26 -41.59 0.72
C ASN A 523 -14.82 -40.15 0.64
N THR A 524 -14.03 -39.09 0.40
CA THR A 524 -14.58 -37.73 0.19
C THR A 524 -13.98 -36.96 -0.99
N CYS A 525 -14.88 -36.48 -1.84
CA CYS A 525 -14.68 -35.76 -3.10
C CYS A 525 -14.44 -34.25 -2.87
N CYS A 526 -13.69 -33.86 -1.84
CA CYS A 526 -13.53 -32.44 -1.50
C CYS A 526 -12.47 -31.77 -2.39
N LYS A 527 -12.93 -31.08 -3.45
CA LYS A 527 -12.10 -30.34 -4.43
C LYS A 527 -11.40 -29.08 -3.85
N TYR A 528 -11.92 -28.53 -2.75
CA TYR A 528 -11.51 -27.23 -2.18
C TYR A 528 -11.10 -27.36 -0.71
N ILE A 529 -10.35 -26.37 -0.22
CA ILE A 529 -9.87 -26.33 1.18
C ILE A 529 -11.00 -26.00 2.17
N GLU A 530 -10.82 -26.41 3.43
CA GLU A 530 -11.73 -26.06 4.53
C GLU A 530 -11.64 -24.56 4.90
N MET A 531 -12.78 -24.00 5.29
CA MET A 531 -12.94 -22.58 5.59
C MET A 531 -13.97 -22.36 6.70
N GLU A 532 -13.72 -21.37 7.56
CA GLU A 532 -14.68 -20.83 8.53
C GLU A 532 -15.03 -19.39 8.15
N ARG A 533 -16.29 -18.98 8.35
CA ARG A 533 -16.76 -17.63 8.00
C ARG A 533 -17.21 -16.87 9.24
N HIS A 534 -16.71 -15.65 9.39
CA HIS A 534 -17.19 -14.71 10.40
C HIS A 534 -18.14 -13.69 9.74
N GLN A 535 -19.43 -13.78 10.06
CA GLN A 535 -20.46 -12.89 9.52
C GLN A 535 -20.52 -11.58 10.33
N LEU A 536 -20.44 -10.42 9.67
CA LEU A 536 -20.49 -9.13 10.35
C LEU A 536 -21.92 -8.66 10.68
N GLY A 537 -22.91 -9.20 9.95
CA GLY A 537 -24.31 -8.77 9.98
C GLY A 537 -24.75 -8.18 8.64
N ALA A 538 -26.05 -7.95 8.46
CA ALA A 538 -26.56 -7.27 7.27
C ALA A 538 -26.07 -5.81 7.25
N ASN A 539 -25.74 -5.27 6.07
CA ASN A 539 -25.27 -3.89 5.88
C ASN A 539 -24.05 -3.48 6.73
N ASN A 540 -23.31 -4.46 7.26
CA ASN A 540 -22.09 -4.25 8.02
C ASN A 540 -20.90 -4.67 7.15
N PHE A 541 -19.98 -3.74 6.88
CA PHE A 541 -18.85 -4.01 5.99
C PHE A 541 -17.52 -3.63 6.64
N CYS A 542 -16.50 -4.44 6.38
CA CYS A 542 -15.17 -4.27 6.97
C CYS A 542 -14.14 -3.66 6.02
N SER A 543 -13.06 -3.14 6.60
CA SER A 543 -11.82 -2.78 5.90
C SER A 543 -10.62 -2.81 6.85
N GLY A 544 -9.42 -3.00 6.29
CA GLY A 544 -8.15 -2.95 7.03
C GLY A 544 -7.90 -4.12 7.97
N ALA A 545 -8.58 -5.26 7.78
CA ALA A 545 -8.39 -6.42 8.63
C ALA A 545 -6.92 -6.85 8.69
N THR A 546 -6.45 -7.24 9.87
CA THR A 546 -5.10 -7.75 10.10
C THR A 546 -5.10 -8.79 11.22
N PHE A 547 -4.16 -9.72 11.17
CA PHE A 547 -3.90 -10.66 12.27
C PHE A 547 -3.06 -9.98 13.37
N VAL A 548 -3.39 -10.27 14.62
CA VAL A 548 -2.67 -9.81 15.82
C VAL A 548 -2.20 -11.05 16.58
N PRO A 549 -0.91 -11.40 16.52
CA PRO A 549 -0.41 -12.58 17.20
C PRO A 549 -0.44 -12.38 18.72
N LYS A 550 -0.83 -13.44 19.44
CA LYS A 550 -0.58 -13.53 20.87
C LYS A 550 0.94 -13.54 21.11
N GLN A 551 1.41 -12.81 22.12
CA GLN A 551 2.84 -12.76 22.43
C GLN A 551 3.32 -14.06 23.09
N GLY A 552 4.52 -14.52 22.73
CA GLY A 552 5.16 -15.72 23.31
C GLY A 552 5.32 -16.87 22.32
N ASP A 553 5.63 -18.05 22.84
CA ASP A 553 5.66 -19.29 22.05
C ASP A 553 4.24 -19.84 21.92
N VAL A 554 3.64 -19.63 20.76
CA VAL A 554 2.21 -19.89 20.50
C VAL A 554 2.02 -20.54 19.13
N LYS A 555 0.88 -21.20 18.93
CA LYS A 555 0.53 -21.79 17.63
C LYS A 555 0.29 -20.70 16.59
N GLU A 556 0.30 -21.09 15.32
CA GLU A 556 0.15 -20.17 14.19
C GLU A 556 -1.13 -19.30 14.27
N ASP A 557 -2.26 -19.87 14.68
CA ASP A 557 -3.54 -19.16 14.85
C ASP A 557 -3.83 -18.72 16.29
N ASP A 558 -2.84 -18.74 17.20
CA ASP A 558 -2.99 -18.14 18.53
C ASP A 558 -2.92 -16.61 18.43
N GLY A 559 -4.08 -15.98 18.37
CA GLY A 559 -4.19 -14.54 18.25
C GLY A 559 -5.60 -14.10 17.91
N TRP A 560 -5.69 -12.92 17.32
CA TRP A 560 -6.96 -12.30 16.96
C TRP A 560 -6.91 -11.74 15.54
N VAL A 561 -8.07 -11.63 14.90
CA VAL A 561 -8.24 -10.76 13.75
C VAL A 561 -8.89 -9.47 14.25
N ILE A 562 -8.30 -8.33 13.90
CA ILE A 562 -8.84 -7.00 14.21
C ILE A 562 -9.21 -6.30 12.90
N THR A 563 -10.37 -5.64 12.86
CA THR A 563 -10.84 -4.93 11.66
C THR A 563 -11.69 -3.71 12.00
N PHE A 564 -11.70 -2.70 11.13
CA PHE A 564 -12.76 -1.69 11.15
C PHE A 564 -14.03 -2.28 10.54
N VAL A 565 -15.19 -1.94 11.09
CA VAL A 565 -16.51 -2.32 10.60
C VAL A 565 -17.40 -1.09 10.58
N HIS A 566 -18.12 -0.89 9.49
CA HIS A 566 -19.10 0.18 9.35
C HIS A 566 -20.49 -0.41 9.16
N ASP A 567 -21.42 0.05 9.99
CA ASP A 567 -22.84 -0.24 9.87
C ASP A 567 -23.49 0.88 9.03
N GLU A 568 -23.91 0.55 7.80
CA GLU A 568 -24.52 1.51 6.89
C GLU A 568 -25.96 1.89 7.28
N ASP A 569 -26.65 1.10 8.11
CA ASP A 569 -28.00 1.41 8.58
C ASP A 569 -27.97 2.46 9.69
N THR A 570 -27.01 2.34 10.62
CA THR A 570 -26.86 3.29 11.75
C THR A 570 -25.83 4.39 11.48
N ASN A 571 -25.06 4.27 10.39
CA ASN A 571 -23.93 5.14 10.06
C ASN A 571 -22.88 5.21 11.19
N THR A 572 -22.72 4.11 11.93
CA THR A 572 -21.76 3.97 13.03
C THR A 572 -20.54 3.18 12.58
N SER A 573 -19.40 3.41 13.21
CA SER A 573 -18.17 2.65 12.94
C SER A 573 -17.67 2.01 14.22
N GLN A 574 -17.22 0.78 14.10
CA GLN A 574 -16.68 -0.01 15.19
C GLN A 574 -15.32 -0.59 14.81
N VAL A 575 -14.57 -1.04 15.81
CA VAL A 575 -13.51 -2.03 15.61
C VAL A 575 -13.89 -3.34 16.29
N HIS A 576 -13.83 -4.42 15.53
CA HIS A 576 -14.12 -5.77 16.03
C HIS A 576 -12.79 -6.50 16.28
N ILE A 577 -12.71 -7.19 17.42
CA ILE A 577 -11.62 -8.10 17.76
C ILE A 577 -12.19 -9.51 17.81
N ILE A 578 -11.72 -10.39 16.93
CA ILE A 578 -12.26 -11.73 16.70
C ILE A 578 -11.21 -12.75 17.13
N ASP A 579 -11.58 -13.73 17.95
CA ASP A 579 -10.68 -14.83 18.33
C ASP A 579 -10.44 -15.73 17.11
N ALA A 580 -9.18 -15.87 16.72
CA ALA A 580 -8.80 -16.67 15.56
C ALA A 580 -9.10 -18.18 15.73
N LYS A 581 -9.27 -18.67 16.97
CA LYS A 581 -9.64 -20.06 17.26
C LYS A 581 -11.14 -20.29 17.41
N ASN A 582 -11.91 -19.25 17.65
CA ASN A 582 -13.37 -19.27 17.69
C ASN A 582 -13.91 -18.32 16.61
N PHE A 583 -13.50 -18.56 15.37
CA PHE A 583 -13.61 -17.57 14.30
C PHE A 583 -15.04 -17.30 13.86
N GLU A 584 -15.90 -18.32 13.85
CA GLU A 584 -17.34 -18.18 13.51
C GLU A 584 -18.17 -17.57 14.65
N GLY A 585 -17.61 -17.47 15.87
CA GLY A 585 -18.27 -16.90 17.02
C GLY A 585 -18.35 -15.37 16.99
N ASP A 586 -19.06 -14.80 17.96
CA ASP A 586 -19.12 -13.35 18.14
C ASP A 586 -17.71 -12.75 18.39
N PRO A 587 -17.44 -11.51 17.95
CA PRO A 587 -16.24 -10.80 18.34
C PRO A 587 -16.09 -10.75 19.87
N ILE A 588 -14.89 -11.01 20.38
CA ILE A 588 -14.62 -10.92 21.82
C ILE A 588 -14.78 -9.49 22.33
N ALA A 589 -14.58 -8.49 21.46
CA ALA A 589 -14.84 -7.10 21.74
C ALA A 589 -15.31 -6.34 20.49
N LYS A 590 -16.29 -5.45 20.66
CA LYS A 590 -16.70 -4.43 19.68
C LYS A 590 -16.50 -3.05 20.28
N ILE A 591 -15.70 -2.22 19.62
CA ILE A 591 -15.26 -0.91 20.10
C ILE A 591 -15.94 0.16 19.24
N THR A 592 -16.95 0.84 19.78
CA THR A 592 -17.69 1.87 19.04
C THR A 592 -16.89 3.17 18.97
N LEU A 593 -16.68 3.66 17.74
CA LEU A 593 -15.86 4.83 17.48
C LEU A 593 -16.68 6.12 17.55
N PRO A 594 -16.07 7.24 17.99
CA PRO A 594 -16.78 8.52 18.10
C PRO A 594 -17.06 9.18 16.74
N ARG A 595 -16.49 8.62 15.66
CA ARG A 595 -16.56 9.16 14.30
C ARG A 595 -16.84 8.03 13.32
N ARG A 596 -17.44 8.40 12.18
CA ARG A 596 -17.48 7.54 10.99
C ARG A 596 -16.06 7.31 10.49
N VAL A 597 -15.76 6.08 10.12
CA VAL A 597 -14.50 5.67 9.52
C VAL A 597 -14.80 5.19 8.09
N PRO A 598 -14.39 5.93 7.04
CA PRO A 598 -14.65 5.54 5.65
C PRO A 598 -14.04 4.19 5.31
N TYR A 599 -14.53 3.52 4.27
CA TYR A 599 -13.81 2.36 3.74
C TYR A 599 -12.39 2.75 3.31
N GLY A 600 -11.44 1.87 3.61
CA GLY A 600 -10.04 2.05 3.21
C GLY A 600 -9.43 0.78 2.68
N PHE A 601 -8.10 0.76 2.67
CA PHE A 601 -7.30 -0.33 2.12
C PHE A 601 -6.69 -1.15 3.26
N HIS A 602 -5.37 -1.11 3.41
CA HIS A 602 -4.64 -2.01 4.30
C HIS A 602 -4.52 -1.44 5.71
N GLY A 603 -4.64 -2.35 6.68
CA GLY A 603 -4.37 -2.10 8.09
C GLY A 603 -3.25 -3.00 8.59
N THR A 604 -2.63 -2.57 9.68
CA THR A 604 -1.59 -3.32 10.39
C THR A 604 -1.72 -3.07 11.89
N PHE A 605 -1.28 -4.03 12.70
CA PHE A 605 -1.13 -3.85 14.13
C PHE A 605 0.36 -3.71 14.48
N ILE A 606 0.72 -2.60 15.12
CA ILE A 606 2.11 -2.34 15.52
C ILE A 606 2.19 -2.45 17.04
N PRO A 607 2.80 -3.53 17.58
CA PRO A 607 2.90 -3.72 19.01
C PRO A 607 3.78 -2.63 19.62
N ARG A 608 3.41 -2.17 20.82
CA ARG A 608 4.27 -1.30 21.61
C ARG A 608 5.55 -2.06 21.92
N LEU A 609 6.69 -1.57 21.43
CA LEU A 609 7.98 -2.14 21.77
C LEU A 609 8.14 -2.06 23.29
N ARG A 610 8.25 -3.23 23.95
CA ARG A 610 8.70 -3.25 25.34
C ARG A 610 10.15 -2.77 25.30
N THR A 611 10.42 -1.60 25.86
CA THR A 611 11.79 -1.23 26.21
C THR A 611 12.37 -2.38 27.04
N PRO A 612 13.53 -2.95 26.63
CA PRO A 612 14.17 -4.04 27.35
C PRO A 612 14.36 -3.77 28.83
#